data_AF-A0A1B6EDD8-F1
#
_entry.id   AF-A0A1B6EDD8-F1
#
_cell.length_a   1.000
_cell.length_b   1.000
_cell.length_c   1.000
_cell.angle_alpha   90.00
_cell.angle_beta   90.00
_cell.angle_gamma   90.00
#
_symmetry.space_group_name_H-M   'P 1'
#
loop_
_entity.id
_entity.type
_entity.pdbx_description
1 polymer ?
#
loop_
_entity_poly.entity_id
_entity_poly.type
_entity_poly.pdbx_seq_one_letter_code
_entity_poly.pdbx_strand_id
1 'polypeptide(L)'
;KAGDTVHYVICEDGTKNPATQRAYHVDELKQSETLKIDIHYYLSQQIHPVVSRLCNPIEGIDDIRIAECLGLDTTSYKRAVQRKDAEEMTAWDKHVLSAKEKYKACEKFTFKCQNPECNANIVIDEPLRKNVSFIFVFFFYKKQLLLHFDFVDSKIK
;
A
#
# COMPACT_ATOMS: atom_id res chain seq x y z
N LYS A 1 -3.34 1.53 46.42
CA LYS A 1 -2.17 2.31 46.89
C LYS A 1 -1.25 2.59 45.70
N ALA A 2 -0.37 3.58 45.80
CA ALA A 2 0.62 3.81 44.76
C ALA A 2 1.49 2.55 44.58
N GLY A 3 1.63 2.09 43.33
CA GLY A 3 2.33 0.85 42.99
C GLY A 3 1.43 -0.38 42.81
N ASP A 4 0.14 -0.28 43.13
CA ASP A 4 -0.79 -1.39 42.91
C ASP A 4 -1.22 -1.48 41.43
N THR A 5 -1.33 -2.69 40.92
CA THR A 5 -1.87 -2.95 39.57
C THR A 5 -3.38 -3.08 39.65
N VAL A 6 -4.08 -2.37 38.75
CA VAL A 6 -5.54 -2.44 38.65
C VAL A 6 -5.91 -3.17 37.37
N HIS A 7 -6.65 -4.27 37.50
CA HIS A 7 -7.16 -5.03 36.36
C HIS A 7 -8.46 -4.41 35.87
N TYR A 8 -8.57 -4.20 34.56
CA TYR A 8 -9.77 -3.66 33.94
C TYR A 8 -10.01 -4.29 32.57
N VAL A 9 -11.25 -4.21 32.12
CA VAL A 9 -11.69 -4.63 30.80
C VAL A 9 -12.60 -3.56 30.21
N ILE A 10 -12.51 -3.35 28.89
CA ILE A 10 -13.40 -2.43 28.18
C ILE A 10 -14.70 -3.15 27.81
N CYS A 11 -15.82 -2.54 28.22
CA CYS A 11 -17.15 -3.11 28.02
C CYS A 11 -18.06 -2.18 27.21
N GLU A 12 -19.02 -2.75 26.49
CA GLU A 12 -20.18 -2.07 25.94
C GLU A 12 -21.24 -1.91 27.04
N ASP A 13 -21.43 -0.67 27.48
CA ASP A 13 -22.41 -0.22 28.47
C ASP A 13 -23.63 0.47 27.82
N GLY A 14 -23.67 0.52 26.48
CA GLY A 14 -24.69 1.23 25.70
C GLY A 14 -24.48 2.75 25.63
N THR A 15 -23.44 3.29 26.27
CA THR A 15 -23.08 4.70 26.17
C THR A 15 -22.16 4.93 24.97
N LYS A 16 -22.18 6.16 24.43
CA LYS A 16 -21.25 6.59 23.37
C LYS A 16 -19.94 7.16 23.94
N ASN A 17 -19.62 6.83 25.19
CA ASN A 17 -18.44 7.35 25.86
C ASN A 17 -17.16 6.73 25.26
N PRO A 18 -16.03 7.45 25.34
CA PRO A 18 -14.75 6.91 24.90
C PRO A 18 -14.39 5.66 25.71
N ALA A 19 -13.61 4.75 25.11
CA ALA A 19 -13.22 3.47 25.74
C ALA A 19 -12.55 3.66 27.11
N THR A 20 -11.84 4.77 27.34
CA THR A 20 -11.21 5.10 28.63
C THR A 20 -12.20 5.29 29.78
N GLN A 21 -13.45 5.67 29.47
CA GLN A 21 -14.52 5.84 30.46
C GLN A 21 -15.42 4.61 30.57
N ARG A 22 -15.21 3.60 29.72
CA ARG A 22 -15.93 2.32 29.71
C ARG A 22 -15.06 1.17 30.22
N ALA A 23 -14.09 1.49 31.07
CA ALA A 23 -13.22 0.53 31.72
C ALA A 23 -13.85 0.06 33.04
N TYR A 24 -14.14 -1.23 33.14
CA TYR A 24 -14.77 -1.86 34.29
C TYR A 24 -13.85 -2.91 34.92
N HIS A 25 -14.08 -3.23 36.19
CA HIS A 25 -13.37 -4.33 36.83
C HIS A 25 -13.90 -5.69 36.33
N VAL A 26 -13.05 -6.71 36.30
CA VAL A 26 -13.43 -8.06 35.84
C VAL A 26 -14.55 -8.66 36.70
N ASP A 27 -14.58 -8.32 37.98
CA ASP A 27 -15.61 -8.80 38.91
C ASP A 27 -16.97 -8.15 38.66
N GLU A 28 -17.00 -6.88 38.26
CA GLU A 28 -18.24 -6.18 37.89
C GLU A 28 -18.86 -6.77 36.62
N LEU A 29 -18.02 -7.15 35.66
CA LEU A 29 -18.46 -7.86 34.45
C LEU A 29 -19.08 -9.22 34.77
N LYS A 30 -18.54 -9.97 35.74
CA LYS A 30 -19.08 -11.28 36.12
C LYS A 30 -20.41 -11.19 36.87
N GLN A 31 -20.62 -10.09 37.60
CA GLN A 31 -21.82 -9.87 38.41
C GLN A 31 -22.98 -9.26 37.61
N SER A 32 -22.69 -8.60 36.50
CA SER A 32 -23.67 -7.94 35.65
C SER A 32 -23.94 -8.74 34.37
N GLU A 33 -25.20 -9.09 34.10
CA GLU A 33 -25.60 -9.70 32.82
C GLU A 33 -25.76 -8.67 31.69
N THR A 34 -25.79 -7.38 32.02
CA THR A 34 -26.02 -6.29 31.05
C THR A 34 -24.73 -5.78 30.41
N LEU A 35 -23.60 -5.86 31.13
CA LEU A 35 -22.30 -5.45 30.63
C LEU A 35 -21.71 -6.54 29.73
N LYS A 36 -21.34 -6.17 28.51
CA LYS A 36 -20.70 -7.07 27.55
C LYS A 36 -19.33 -6.56 27.18
N ILE A 37 -18.43 -7.45 26.77
CA ILE A 37 -17.09 -7.07 26.33
C ILE A 37 -17.18 -6.36 24.97
N ASP A 38 -16.49 -5.24 24.82
CA ASP A 38 -16.39 -4.51 23.54
C ASP A 38 -15.40 -5.20 22.59
N ILE A 39 -15.90 -6.20 21.85
CA ILE A 39 -15.09 -6.99 20.92
C ILE A 39 -14.44 -6.09 19.85
N HIS A 40 -15.18 -5.10 19.37
CA HIS A 40 -14.71 -4.19 18.33
C HIS A 40 -13.48 -3.38 18.80
N TYR A 41 -13.48 -2.93 20.06
CA TYR A 41 -12.33 -2.27 20.66
C TYR A 41 -11.08 -3.16 20.67
N TYR A 42 -11.19 -4.41 21.12
CA TYR A 42 -10.03 -5.30 21.19
C TYR A 42 -9.49 -5.65 19.79
N LEU A 43 -10.37 -5.89 18.82
CA LEU A 43 -9.96 -6.15 17.44
C LEU A 43 -9.25 -4.93 16.83
N SER A 44 -9.82 -3.74 16.95
CA SER A 44 -9.32 -2.54 16.27
C SER A 44 -8.15 -1.85 16.98
N GLN A 45 -8.13 -1.83 18.32
CA GLN A 45 -7.13 -1.07 19.09
C GLN A 45 -6.05 -1.93 19.75
N GLN A 46 -6.26 -3.23 19.93
CA GLN A 46 -5.25 -4.10 20.53
C GLN A 46 -4.67 -5.10 19.53
N ILE A 47 -5.52 -5.92 18.89
CA ILE A 47 -5.06 -6.98 18.01
C ILE A 47 -4.52 -6.39 16.70
N HIS A 48 -5.30 -5.55 16.01
CA HIS A 48 -4.91 -4.98 14.72
C HIS A 48 -3.56 -4.23 14.78
N PRO A 49 -3.31 -3.30 15.72
CA PRO A 49 -2.05 -2.54 15.72
C PRO A 49 -0.82 -3.40 16.02
N VAL A 50 -0.98 -4.48 16.80
CA VAL A 50 0.10 -5.43 17.09
C VAL A 50 0.41 -6.27 15.86
N VAL A 51 -0.60 -6.86 15.22
CA VAL A 51 -0.44 -7.70 14.02
C VAL A 51 0.09 -6.87 12.85
N SER A 52 -0.45 -5.68 12.62
CA SER A 52 0.03 -4.73 11.61
C SER A 52 1.52 -4.47 11.76
N ARG A 53 2.01 -4.19 12.96
CA ARG A 53 3.44 -3.94 13.19
C ARG A 53 4.33 -5.14 12.89
N LEU A 54 3.86 -6.34 13.23
CA LEU A 54 4.60 -7.59 12.96
C LEU A 54 4.64 -7.92 11.47
N CYS A 55 3.56 -7.62 10.74
CA CYS A 55 3.45 -7.92 9.32
C CYS A 55 3.94 -6.78 8.41
N ASN A 56 4.19 -5.58 8.95
CA ASN A 56 4.69 -4.43 8.19
C ASN A 56 5.92 -4.70 7.30
N PRO A 57 6.93 -5.51 7.69
CA PRO A 57 8.07 -5.80 6.81
C PRO A 57 7.78 -6.87 5.74
N ILE A 58 6.60 -7.49 5.73
CA ILE A 58 6.27 -8.58 4.80
C ILE A 58 5.63 -7.99 3.55
N GLU A 59 6.31 -8.12 2.41
CA GLU A 59 5.80 -7.68 1.12
C GLU A 59 4.45 -8.33 0.79
N GLY A 60 3.49 -7.51 0.36
CA GLY A 60 2.16 -7.96 -0.04
C GLY A 60 1.14 -8.08 1.09
N ILE A 61 1.51 -7.88 2.35
CA ILE A 61 0.55 -7.73 3.45
C ILE A 61 0.32 -6.25 3.72
N ASP A 62 -0.94 -5.83 3.79
CA ASP A 62 -1.34 -4.45 4.10
C ASP A 62 -2.31 -4.38 5.29
N ASP A 63 -2.39 -3.19 5.90
CA ASP A 63 -3.27 -2.92 7.05
C ASP A 63 -4.75 -3.18 6.70
N ILE A 64 -5.12 -3.08 5.42
CA ILE A 64 -6.47 -3.33 4.90
C ILE A 64 -6.78 -4.83 4.92
N ARG A 65 -5.91 -5.69 4.37
CA ARG A 65 -6.11 -7.15 4.42
C ARG A 65 -6.18 -7.66 5.86
N ILE A 66 -5.35 -7.13 6.74
CA ILE A 66 -5.40 -7.50 8.17
C ILE A 66 -6.76 -7.11 8.77
N ALA A 67 -7.26 -5.91 8.48
CA ALA A 67 -8.59 -5.48 8.94
C ALA A 67 -9.72 -6.34 8.37
N GLU A 68 -9.64 -6.74 7.10
CA GLU A 68 -10.59 -7.67 6.46
C GLU A 68 -10.59 -9.04 7.16
N CYS A 69 -9.42 -9.60 7.44
CA CYS A 69 -9.29 -10.86 8.17
C CYS A 69 -9.87 -10.80 9.59
N LEU A 70 -9.81 -9.63 10.24
CA LEU A 70 -10.39 -9.40 11.56
C LEU A 70 -11.89 -9.05 11.52
N GLY A 71 -12.48 -8.88 10.34
CA GLY A 71 -13.88 -8.47 10.18
C GLY A 71 -14.16 -7.01 10.55
N LEU A 72 -13.16 -6.14 10.48
CA LEU A 72 -13.27 -4.70 10.75
C LEU A 72 -13.68 -3.91 9.50
N ASP A 73 -14.27 -2.73 9.69
CA ASP A 73 -14.56 -1.82 8.56
C ASP A 73 -13.27 -1.27 7.95
N THR A 74 -13.01 -1.64 6.70
CA THR A 74 -11.80 -1.27 5.95
C THR A 74 -11.76 0.20 5.53
N THR A 75 -12.87 0.93 5.61
CA THR A 75 -12.97 2.30 5.09
C THR A 75 -11.98 3.25 5.77
N SER A 76 -11.82 3.12 7.09
CA SER A 76 -10.88 3.91 7.88
C SER A 76 -9.42 3.56 7.56
N TYR A 77 -9.12 2.27 7.40
CA TYR A 77 -7.79 1.75 7.09
C TYR A 77 -7.34 2.11 5.68
N LYS A 78 -8.24 2.08 4.68
CA LYS A 78 -7.94 2.52 3.30
C LYS A 78 -7.40 3.95 3.25
N ARG A 79 -8.06 4.86 3.99
CA ARG A 79 -7.62 6.26 4.08
C ARG A 79 -6.27 6.41 4.81
N ALA A 80 -5.98 5.54 5.76
CA ALA A 80 -4.71 5.54 6.48
C ALA A 80 -3.56 5.06 5.59
N VAL A 81 -3.74 3.96 4.86
CA VAL A 81 -2.75 3.44 3.90
C VAL A 81 -2.46 4.46 2.80
N GLN A 82 -3.50 5.06 2.19
CA GLN A 82 -3.30 6.10 1.17
C GLN A 82 -2.49 7.30 1.65
N ARG A 83 -2.63 7.68 2.93
CA ARG A 83 -1.82 8.76 3.51
C ARG A 83 -0.38 8.34 3.72
N LYS A 84 -0.14 7.14 4.27
CA LYS A 84 1.22 6.58 4.40
C LYS A 84 1.93 6.52 3.05
N ASP A 85 1.26 5.97 2.04
CA ASP A 85 1.82 5.86 0.68
C ASP A 85 2.17 7.23 0.09
N ALA A 86 1.33 8.24 0.33
CA ALA A 86 1.58 9.61 -0.15
C ALA A 86 2.74 10.32 0.58
N GLU A 87 2.98 9.97 1.84
CA GLU A 87 4.08 10.45 2.67
C GLU A 87 5.42 9.77 2.31
N GLU A 88 5.42 8.47 2.03
CA GLU A 88 6.59 7.72 1.58
C GLU A 88 6.94 7.96 0.10
N MET A 89 6.02 8.53 -0.68
CA MET A 89 6.22 8.82 -2.10
C MET A 89 7.30 9.87 -2.32
N THR A 90 8.35 9.50 -3.06
CA THR A 90 9.42 10.43 -3.42
C THR A 90 8.94 11.50 -4.40
N ALA A 91 9.69 12.59 -4.55
CA ALA A 91 9.40 13.61 -5.56
C ALA A 91 9.38 13.03 -6.99
N TRP A 92 10.18 11.99 -7.24
CA TRP A 92 10.19 11.26 -8.50
C TRP A 92 8.90 10.47 -8.71
N ASP A 93 8.44 9.74 -7.69
CA ASP A 93 7.19 8.95 -7.76
C ASP A 93 5.97 9.84 -8.03
N LYS A 94 5.92 11.02 -7.39
CA LYS A 94 4.90 12.05 -7.66
C LYS A 94 4.92 12.52 -9.12
N HIS A 95 6.10 12.73 -9.69
CA HIS A 95 6.25 13.14 -11.08
C HIS A 95 5.85 12.03 -12.07
N VAL A 96 6.19 10.78 -11.79
CA VAL A 96 5.81 9.62 -12.61
C VAL A 96 4.31 9.37 -12.59
N LEU A 97 3.68 9.43 -11.41
CA LEU A 97 2.22 9.29 -11.28
C LEU A 97 1.48 10.41 -12.02
N SER A 98 1.92 11.67 -11.83
CA SER A 98 1.36 12.82 -12.54
C SER A 98 1.51 12.70 -14.07
N ALA A 99 2.65 12.19 -14.55
CA ALA A 99 2.84 11.92 -15.97
C ALA A 99 1.90 10.82 -16.46
N LYS A 100 1.76 9.70 -15.74
CA LYS A 100 0.88 8.60 -16.10
C LYS A 100 -0.59 9.04 -16.21
N GLU A 101 -1.05 9.88 -15.30
CA GLU A 101 -2.40 10.46 -15.34
C GLU A 101 -2.56 11.46 -16.49
N LYS A 102 -1.58 12.35 -16.67
CA LYS A 102 -1.58 13.37 -17.73
C LYS A 102 -1.56 12.77 -19.13
N TYR A 103 -0.82 11.69 -19.34
CA TYR A 103 -0.65 11.05 -20.65
C TYR A 103 -1.59 9.85 -20.87
N LYS A 104 -2.55 9.62 -19.97
CA LYS A 104 -3.52 8.51 -20.08
C LYS A 104 -4.35 8.55 -21.37
N ALA A 105 -4.62 9.74 -21.89
CA ALA A 105 -5.37 9.96 -23.13
C ALA A 105 -4.48 10.09 -24.38
N CYS A 106 -3.16 10.01 -24.23
CA CYS A 106 -2.24 10.08 -25.36
C CYS A 106 -2.13 8.72 -26.05
N GLU A 107 -2.00 8.75 -27.38
CA GLU A 107 -1.71 7.55 -28.15
C GLU A 107 -0.28 7.08 -27.86
N LYS A 108 -0.14 5.75 -27.75
CA LYS A 108 1.12 5.09 -27.41
C LYS A 108 2.06 5.11 -28.60
N PHE A 109 3.34 5.35 -28.37
CA PHE A 109 4.32 5.28 -29.46
C PHE A 109 4.54 3.82 -29.85
N THR A 110 4.27 3.49 -31.11
CA THR A 110 4.43 2.13 -31.64
C THR A 110 5.30 2.12 -32.88
N PHE A 111 6.20 1.15 -32.98
CA PHE A 111 7.02 0.95 -34.17
C PHE A 111 7.29 -0.54 -34.41
N LYS A 112 7.61 -0.89 -35.66
CA LYS A 112 7.96 -2.26 -36.04
C LYS A 112 9.45 -2.51 -35.87
N CYS A 113 9.80 -3.67 -35.32
CA CYS A 113 11.16 -4.16 -35.36
C CYS A 113 11.61 -4.31 -36.83
N GLN A 114 12.75 -3.74 -37.19
CA GLN A 114 13.29 -3.80 -38.54
C GLN A 114 13.94 -5.15 -38.88
N ASN A 115 14.11 -6.03 -37.89
CA ASN A 115 14.63 -7.37 -38.14
C ASN A 115 13.57 -8.23 -38.88
N PRO A 116 13.88 -8.73 -40.09
CA PRO A 116 12.96 -9.52 -40.90
C PRO A 116 12.46 -10.81 -40.21
N GLU A 117 13.19 -11.35 -39.24
CA GLU A 117 12.79 -12.55 -38.49
C GLU A 117 11.86 -12.25 -37.31
N CYS A 118 11.85 -11.02 -36.80
CA CYS A 118 11.10 -10.65 -35.60
C CYS A 118 9.76 -9.98 -35.94
N ASN A 119 9.78 -8.97 -36.82
CA ASN A 119 8.63 -8.17 -37.26
C ASN A 119 7.63 -7.76 -36.15
N ALA A 120 8.10 -7.68 -34.89
CA ALA A 120 7.26 -7.44 -33.74
C ALA A 120 6.88 -5.96 -33.64
N ASN A 121 5.64 -5.68 -33.23
CA ASN A 121 5.19 -4.33 -32.89
C ASN A 121 5.64 -3.99 -31.46
N ILE A 122 6.55 -3.03 -31.35
CA ILE A 122 7.10 -2.55 -30.08
C ILE A 122 6.32 -1.30 -29.66
N VAL A 123 5.66 -1.39 -28.51
CA VAL A 123 4.90 -0.29 -27.89
C VAL A 123 5.71 0.33 -26.74
N ILE A 124 6.01 1.61 -26.80
CA ILE A 124 6.70 2.33 -25.73
C ILE A 124 5.68 3.16 -24.94
N ASP A 125 5.41 2.71 -23.72
CA ASP A 125 4.48 3.37 -22.78
C ASP A 125 5.19 3.98 -21.57
N GLU A 126 6.37 3.46 -21.22
CA GLU A 126 7.13 3.84 -20.03
C GLU A 126 8.62 3.94 -20.39
N PRO A 127 9.39 4.83 -19.72
CA PRO A 127 10.82 5.01 -20.01
C PRO A 127 11.67 3.76 -19.70
N LEU A 128 11.16 2.84 -18.89
CA LEU A 128 11.83 1.59 -18.53
C LEU A 128 10.82 0.43 -18.59
N ARG A 129 11.04 -0.56 -19.47
CA ARG A 129 10.29 -1.82 -19.42
C ARG A 129 10.89 -2.74 -18.35
N LYS A 130 10.15 -3.05 -17.29
CA LYS A 130 10.62 -3.91 -16.17
C LYS A 130 10.63 -5.43 -16.46
N ASN A 131 10.57 -5.86 -17.72
CA ASN A 131 10.67 -7.28 -18.08
C ASN A 131 11.37 -7.43 -19.42
N VAL A 132 12.70 -7.58 -19.42
CA VAL A 132 13.52 -8.77 -19.78
C VAL A 132 14.96 -8.40 -19.33
N SER A 133 15.87 -9.36 -19.12
CA SER A 133 17.21 -9.25 -18.52
C SER A 133 18.24 -8.25 -19.12
N PHE A 134 17.81 -7.20 -19.83
CA PHE A 134 18.68 -6.16 -20.39
C PHE A 134 18.10 -4.77 -20.13
N ILE A 135 18.82 -3.99 -19.33
CA ILE A 135 18.54 -2.59 -19.09
C ILE A 135 19.03 -1.80 -20.32
N PHE A 136 18.13 -1.46 -21.24
CA PHE A 136 18.38 -0.38 -22.19
C PHE A 136 17.98 0.95 -21.53
N VAL A 137 18.96 1.66 -20.99
CA VAL A 137 18.75 3.03 -20.48
C VAL A 137 18.68 3.98 -21.68
N PHE A 138 17.49 4.34 -22.13
CA PHE A 138 17.32 5.45 -23.07
C PHE A 138 17.40 6.78 -22.31
N PHE A 139 18.57 7.39 -22.29
CA PHE A 139 18.75 8.78 -21.87
C PHE A 139 18.22 9.72 -22.95
N PHE A 140 17.07 10.34 -22.72
CA PHE A 140 16.63 11.50 -23.51
C PHE A 140 16.98 12.80 -22.76
N TYR A 141 18.14 13.37 -23.08
CA TYR A 141 18.43 14.78 -22.77
C TYR A 141 18.27 15.64 -24.03
N LYS A 142 17.28 16.53 -23.93
CA LYS A 142 16.95 17.76 -24.68
C LYS A 142 17.86 18.20 -25.85
N LYS A 143 17.17 18.50 -26.97
CA LYS A 143 17.49 19.38 -28.12
C LYS A 143 18.51 18.87 -29.16
N GLN A 144 18.04 18.96 -30.41
CA GLN A 144 18.77 18.83 -31.68
C GLN A 144 19.11 17.39 -32.14
N LEU A 145 18.25 16.93 -33.06
CA LEU A 145 18.49 15.98 -34.15
C LEU A 145 19.97 15.53 -34.33
N LEU A 146 20.27 14.30 -33.95
CA LEU A 146 21.22 13.36 -34.59
C LEU A 146 21.28 12.09 -33.72
N LEU A 147 20.34 11.16 -33.95
CA LEU A 147 20.47 9.80 -33.43
C LEU A 147 21.31 9.02 -34.45
N HIS A 148 22.62 8.94 -34.19
CA HIS A 148 23.43 7.88 -34.75
C HIS A 148 23.00 6.57 -34.06
N PHE A 149 22.27 5.73 -34.79
CA PHE A 149 21.88 4.41 -34.34
C PHE A 149 23.04 3.45 -34.60
N ASP A 150 23.92 3.26 -33.62
CA ASP A 150 24.82 2.11 -33.64
C ASP A 150 24.04 0.89 -33.12
N PHE A 151 23.45 0.17 -34.07
CA PHE A 151 22.91 -1.17 -33.86
C PHE A 151 24.08 -2.12 -33.60
N VAL A 152 24.42 -2.35 -32.33
CA VAL A 152 25.37 -3.40 -31.97
C VAL A 152 24.66 -4.74 -32.11
N ASP A 153 24.87 -5.37 -33.27
CA ASP A 153 24.56 -6.77 -33.53
C ASP A 153 25.26 -7.64 -32.47
N SER A 154 24.48 -8.22 -31.54
CA SER A 154 24.96 -9.33 -30.72
C SER A 154 24.14 -10.55 -31.04
N LYS A 155 24.72 -11.41 -31.88
CA LYS A 155 24.33 -12.80 -32.11
C LYS A 155 23.90 -13.46 -30.80
N ILE A 156 22.64 -13.91 -30.76
CA ILE A 156 22.15 -14.85 -29.76
C ILE A 156 22.27 -16.24 -30.41
N LYS A 157 23.00 -17.14 -29.74
CA LYS A 157 22.95 -18.59 -30.02
C LYS A 157 21.64 -19.16 -29.52
#